data_AF-B4QPJ6-F1
#
_entry.id   AF-B4QPJ6-F1
#
_cell.length_a   1.000
_cell.length_b   1.000
_cell.length_c   1.000
_cell.angle_alpha   90.00
_cell.angle_beta   90.00
_cell.angle_gamma   90.00
#
_symmetry.space_group_name_H-M   'P 1'
#
loop_
_entity.id
_entity.type
_entity.pdbx_description
1 polymer ?
#
loop_
_entity_poly.entity_id
_entity_poly.type
_entity_poly.pdbx_seq_one_letter_code
_entity_poly.pdbx_strand_id
1 'polypeptide(L)'
;MVAAKYERLNTSGEAGGNGNGNASDAEDEEIELHLAQKAQLSNGHRLRQSNFKYASGKCGSGEAPCSNETATLAQENMMMQMAVGTLAIIFLYLALSISLTFYQTDINRQMPFPLAIVTYHLVVKFLLAAAARRIYRMRVGRSRVQLDWRLALRKMAPTGVASAIDIGFSNWGLALVPISLYTMTKSSTIVFILLFAIAFGLEKKSWYLVSIVGLIGTGLLMFTYKSTDFNALGFFFILFASLSSGLRWSFAQFIMQKSKLGLHNPIDMIYYMQPWMIASLVPLVIGIEGAGLIAVIEDLHNHTSNEITWAIARISAGALLAFLMEFSEFLVLCKTSSLTLSIAGIFKDICQLALAVTIRKDHLSVINYIGLIICLAGIVCHLLHKYSNMKEMQRQQELQLDNDQEESLPGEYKFNEGSAIVGVHVKSHSTLTVPLLEQTDSEDESGASNKQNASDVIFDVLKRRDMQR
;
A
#
# COMPACT_ATOMS: atom_id res chain seq x y z
N MET A 1 19.51 -66.68 -14.42
CA MET A 1 20.70 -66.37 -15.25
C MET A 1 20.93 -64.87 -15.14
N VAL A 2 21.95 -64.31 -14.50
CA VAL A 2 23.29 -64.74 -14.08
C VAL A 2 23.68 -63.90 -12.84
N ALA A 3 24.17 -64.58 -11.79
CA ALA A 3 25.26 -64.24 -10.86
C ALA A 3 25.37 -62.81 -10.25
N ALA A 4 25.76 -62.55 -9.00
CA ALA A 4 26.31 -63.32 -7.90
C ALA A 4 26.30 -62.44 -6.64
N LYS A 5 26.10 -63.06 -5.47
CA LYS A 5 27.02 -62.97 -4.32
C LYS A 5 27.28 -61.56 -3.76
N TYR A 6 26.62 -61.19 -2.66
CA TYR A 6 27.23 -61.29 -1.33
C TYR A 6 26.16 -61.14 -0.23
N GLU A 7 26.30 -62.02 0.73
CA GLU A 7 25.44 -62.35 1.87
C GLU A 7 26.12 -61.86 3.14
N ARG A 8 25.38 -61.26 4.07
CA ARG A 8 25.45 -61.57 5.51
C ARG A 8 24.36 -60.85 6.29
N LEU A 9 23.37 -61.67 6.67
CA LEU A 9 22.47 -61.50 7.81
C LEU A 9 23.19 -61.87 9.12
N ASN A 10 22.47 -61.62 10.22
CA ASN A 10 22.64 -62.09 11.61
C ASN A 10 23.55 -61.25 12.52
N THR A 11 23.20 -60.92 13.77
CA THR A 11 22.15 -61.41 14.71
C THR A 11 22.20 -60.48 15.95
N SER A 12 21.09 -59.90 16.41
CA SER A 12 20.28 -60.33 17.58
C SER A 12 20.44 -59.41 18.81
N GLY A 13 19.30 -58.86 19.25
CA GLY A 13 19.12 -58.12 20.49
C GLY A 13 17.77 -57.37 20.51
N GLU A 14 16.77 -58.01 21.10
CA GLU A 14 15.39 -57.56 21.45
C GLU A 14 15.31 -56.12 22.02
N ALA A 15 14.21 -55.33 22.05
CA ALA A 15 12.77 -55.49 21.85
C ALA A 15 12.11 -54.09 21.65
N GLY A 16 10.95 -54.06 20.95
CA GLY A 16 9.82 -53.18 21.29
C GLY A 16 9.72 -51.78 20.65
N GLY A 17 8.59 -51.50 20.00
CA GLY A 17 7.99 -50.16 20.01
C GLY A 17 7.86 -49.41 18.66
N ASN A 18 6.65 -49.46 18.12
CA ASN A 18 5.98 -48.62 17.12
C ASN A 18 6.45 -47.13 16.99
N GLY A 19 6.49 -46.57 15.76
CA GLY A 19 6.33 -45.11 15.52
C GLY A 19 7.06 -44.47 14.33
N ASN A 20 6.29 -44.00 13.34
CA ASN A 20 6.51 -42.94 12.32
C ASN A 20 7.91 -42.30 12.09
N GLY A 21 8.32 -42.21 10.82
CA GLY A 21 9.37 -41.28 10.37
C GLY A 21 9.33 -41.02 8.86
N ASN A 22 8.83 -39.86 8.45
CA ASN A 22 9.07 -39.23 7.14
C ASN A 22 8.88 -37.72 7.32
N ALA A 23 9.87 -37.08 7.95
CA ALA A 23 9.92 -35.64 8.18
C ALA A 23 11.34 -35.05 8.06
N SER A 24 12.37 -35.87 7.84
CA SER A 24 13.77 -35.39 7.79
C SER A 24 14.20 -34.81 6.45
N ASP A 25 13.55 -35.17 5.34
CA ASP A 25 14.00 -34.73 4.01
C ASP A 25 13.47 -33.34 3.60
N ALA A 26 12.42 -32.84 4.27
CA ALA A 26 11.85 -31.51 4.01
C ALA A 26 12.59 -30.39 4.75
N GLU A 27 13.21 -30.70 5.90
CA GLU A 27 13.97 -29.72 6.69
C GLU A 27 15.35 -29.46 6.07
N ASP A 28 15.98 -30.47 5.48
CA ASP A 28 17.28 -30.31 4.80
C ASP A 28 17.15 -29.48 3.50
N GLU A 29 16.04 -29.60 2.76
CA GLU A 29 15.76 -28.80 1.56
C GLU A 29 15.39 -27.33 1.91
N GLU A 30 14.73 -27.10 3.05
CA GLU A 30 14.43 -25.77 3.59
C GLU A 30 15.70 -25.05 4.09
N ILE A 31 16.65 -25.79 4.68
CA ILE A 31 17.95 -25.27 5.12
C ILE A 31 18.84 -24.89 3.91
N GLU A 32 18.84 -25.69 2.85
CA GLU A 32 19.61 -25.40 1.63
C GLU A 32 19.05 -24.17 0.88
N LEU A 33 17.72 -24.02 0.84
CA LEU A 33 17.03 -22.83 0.33
C LEU A 33 17.35 -21.58 1.16
N HIS A 34 17.38 -21.72 2.50
CA HIS A 34 17.77 -20.65 3.42
C HIS A 34 19.24 -20.22 3.23
N LEU A 35 20.16 -21.16 2.98
CA LEU A 35 21.57 -20.89 2.71
C LEU A 35 21.79 -20.22 1.35
N ALA A 36 21.07 -20.66 0.30
CA ALA A 36 21.11 -20.03 -1.02
C ALA A 36 20.54 -18.60 -0.99
N GLN A 37 19.48 -18.37 -0.22
CA GLN A 37 18.86 -17.06 -0.04
C GLN A 37 19.73 -16.10 0.80
N LYS A 38 20.44 -16.62 1.80
CA LYS A 38 21.42 -15.85 2.59
C LYS A 38 22.67 -15.50 1.77
N ALA A 39 23.10 -16.37 0.85
CA ALA A 39 24.17 -16.08 -0.10
C ALA A 39 23.78 -14.99 -1.12
N GLN A 40 22.52 -14.95 -1.58
CA GLN A 40 22.04 -13.88 -2.48
C GLN A 40 21.85 -12.53 -1.76
N LEU A 41 21.37 -12.53 -0.51
CA LEU A 41 21.30 -11.30 0.31
C LEU A 41 22.69 -10.78 0.67
N SER A 42 23.64 -11.67 0.96
CA SER A 42 25.04 -11.32 1.24
C SER A 42 25.74 -10.75 0.00
N ASN A 43 25.48 -11.29 -1.20
CA ASN A 43 26.01 -10.75 -2.46
C ASN A 43 25.38 -9.40 -2.84
N GLY A 44 24.08 -9.18 -2.55
CA GLY A 44 23.42 -7.89 -2.75
C GLY A 44 23.94 -6.80 -1.81
N HIS A 45 24.21 -7.14 -0.55
CA HIS A 45 24.87 -6.24 0.39
C HIS A 45 26.34 -6.02 0.05
N ARG A 46 27.09 -7.03 -0.42
CA ARG A 46 28.48 -6.86 -0.90
C ARG A 46 28.58 -6.00 -2.15
N LEU A 47 27.62 -6.08 -3.09
CA LEU A 47 27.56 -5.21 -4.28
C LEU A 47 27.18 -3.75 -3.92
N ARG A 48 26.35 -3.56 -2.88
CA ARG A 48 26.01 -2.23 -2.36
C ARG A 48 27.14 -1.63 -1.51
N GLN A 49 27.92 -2.45 -0.81
CA GLN A 49 29.08 -2.03 -0.04
C GLN A 49 30.34 -1.87 -0.92
N SER A 50 30.48 -2.60 -2.03
CA SER A 50 31.58 -2.41 -3.00
C SER A 50 31.46 -1.09 -3.76
N ASN A 51 30.24 -0.63 -4.02
CA ASN A 51 29.99 0.69 -4.62
C ASN A 51 30.21 1.84 -3.63
N PHE A 52 30.23 1.58 -2.32
CA PHE A 52 30.50 2.59 -1.29
C PHE A 52 31.97 2.59 -0.81
N LYS A 53 32.73 1.51 -1.07
CA LYS A 53 34.14 1.38 -0.65
C LYS A 53 35.18 1.90 -1.65
N TYR A 54 34.77 2.43 -2.81
CA TYR A 54 35.70 3.03 -3.77
C TYR A 54 35.90 4.55 -3.61
N ALA A 55 35.31 5.18 -2.59
CA ALA A 55 35.38 6.63 -2.39
C ALA A 55 36.21 7.08 -1.15
N SER A 56 37.06 6.22 -0.59
CA SER A 56 38.00 6.63 0.46
C SER A 56 39.30 5.84 0.38
N GLY A 57 40.09 6.16 -0.64
CA GLY A 57 41.48 5.76 -0.75
C GLY A 57 42.32 7.02 -0.91
N LYS A 58 43.12 7.36 0.10
CA LYS A 58 44.17 8.38 0.04
C LYS A 58 44.96 8.24 -1.27
N CYS A 59 44.96 9.29 -2.09
CA CYS A 59 45.99 9.48 -3.11
C CYS A 59 46.79 10.73 -2.74
N GLY A 60 48.06 10.52 -2.41
CA GLY A 60 49.02 11.57 -2.20
C GLY A 60 49.32 12.31 -3.51
N SER A 61 49.60 13.61 -3.36
CA SER A 61 50.40 14.48 -4.23
C SER A 61 50.46 14.16 -5.73
N GLY A 62 49.80 14.99 -6.53
CA GLY A 62 50.17 15.24 -7.92
C GLY A 62 49.03 15.13 -8.94
N GLU A 63 48.59 16.31 -9.41
CA GLU A 63 47.95 16.59 -10.72
C GLU A 63 46.46 16.23 -10.99
N ALA A 64 45.79 17.26 -11.56
CA ALA A 64 44.50 17.33 -12.29
C ALA A 64 43.14 17.43 -11.51
N PRO A 65 42.35 18.52 -11.65
CA PRO A 65 41.03 18.68 -11.01
C PRO A 65 39.82 17.97 -11.70
N CYS A 66 39.99 17.31 -12.86
CA CYS A 66 38.87 16.95 -13.73
C CYS A 66 38.04 15.70 -13.36
N SER A 67 38.41 14.92 -12.34
CA SER A 67 37.71 13.65 -12.01
C SER A 67 36.51 13.81 -11.10
N ASN A 68 36.50 14.82 -10.22
CA ASN A 68 35.40 15.02 -9.27
C ASN A 68 34.19 15.70 -9.94
N GLU A 69 34.44 16.60 -10.89
CA GLU A 69 33.40 17.38 -11.59
C GLU A 69 32.54 16.51 -12.53
N THR A 70 33.15 15.51 -13.17
CA THR A 70 32.44 14.57 -14.04
C THR A 70 31.57 13.57 -13.27
N ALA A 71 32.02 13.15 -12.08
CA ALA A 71 31.24 12.28 -11.19
C ALA A 71 30.04 13.01 -10.54
N THR A 72 30.21 14.28 -10.15
CA THR A 72 29.11 15.11 -9.62
C THR A 72 28.07 15.42 -10.69
N LEU A 73 28.48 15.75 -11.91
CA LEU A 73 27.57 15.99 -13.04
C LEU A 73 26.79 14.72 -13.43
N ALA A 74 27.43 13.54 -13.40
CA ALA A 74 26.75 12.28 -13.67
C ALA A 74 25.71 11.94 -12.58
N GLN A 75 26.02 12.22 -11.31
CA GLN A 75 25.11 12.03 -10.19
C GLN A 75 23.94 13.02 -10.22
N GLU A 76 24.18 14.29 -10.56
CA GLU A 76 23.14 15.30 -10.76
C GLU A 76 22.22 14.95 -11.93
N ASN A 77 22.77 14.51 -13.07
CA ASN A 77 22.00 14.08 -14.22
C ASN A 77 21.12 12.86 -13.90
N MET A 78 21.63 11.89 -13.13
CA MET A 78 20.87 10.72 -12.70
C MET A 78 19.74 11.11 -11.72
N MET A 79 19.99 12.00 -10.77
CA MET A 79 18.97 12.52 -9.85
C MET A 79 17.89 13.32 -10.61
N MET A 80 18.29 14.17 -11.55
CA MET A 80 17.37 14.94 -12.38
C MET A 80 16.51 14.01 -13.24
N GLN A 81 17.09 12.98 -13.85
CA GLN A 81 16.35 11.99 -14.65
C GLN A 81 15.33 11.22 -13.80
N MET A 82 15.68 10.83 -12.57
CA MET A 82 14.76 10.17 -11.65
C MET A 82 13.63 11.11 -11.18
N ALA A 83 13.94 12.38 -10.93
CA ALA A 83 12.95 13.40 -10.56
C ALA A 83 11.97 13.67 -11.71
N VAL A 84 12.47 13.85 -12.93
CA VAL A 84 11.65 14.02 -14.14
C VAL A 84 10.78 12.80 -14.39
N GLY A 85 11.33 11.58 -14.26
CA GLY A 85 10.56 10.35 -14.39
C GLY A 85 9.44 10.23 -13.35
N THR A 86 9.72 10.62 -12.11
CA THR A 86 8.73 10.63 -11.03
C THR A 86 7.61 11.65 -11.29
N LEU A 87 7.97 12.86 -11.71
CA LEU A 87 7.03 13.91 -12.06
C LEU A 87 6.13 13.49 -13.24
N ALA A 88 6.71 12.84 -14.25
CA ALA A 88 5.95 12.31 -15.39
C ALA A 88 4.92 11.26 -14.96
N ILE A 89 5.25 10.37 -14.02
CA ILE A 89 4.32 9.37 -13.50
C ILE A 89 3.18 10.04 -12.70
N ILE A 90 3.48 11.06 -11.89
CA ILE A 90 2.46 11.82 -11.15
C ILE A 90 1.53 12.56 -12.11
N PHE A 91 2.06 13.19 -13.14
CA PHE A 91 1.25 13.88 -14.16
C PHE A 91 0.38 12.90 -14.94
N LEU A 92 0.91 11.73 -15.30
CA LEU A 92 0.15 10.66 -15.93
C LEU A 92 -1.02 10.22 -15.05
N TYR A 93 -0.79 9.99 -13.76
CA TYR A 93 -1.84 9.67 -12.79
C TYR A 93 -2.92 10.74 -12.72
N LEU A 94 -2.53 12.01 -12.61
CA LEU A 94 -3.44 13.15 -12.57
C LEU A 94 -4.32 13.20 -13.84
N ALA A 95 -3.70 13.12 -15.02
CA ALA A 95 -4.39 13.19 -16.29
C ALA A 95 -5.35 12.02 -16.49
N LEU A 96 -4.91 10.79 -16.20
CA LEU A 96 -5.75 9.60 -16.30
C LEU A 96 -6.92 9.63 -15.32
N SER A 97 -6.70 10.09 -14.09
CA SER A 97 -7.75 10.13 -13.08
C SER A 97 -8.82 11.17 -13.39
N ILE A 98 -8.44 12.39 -13.82
CA ILE A 98 -9.41 13.41 -14.24
C ILE A 98 -10.17 12.92 -15.48
N SER A 99 -9.45 12.41 -16.49
CA SER A 99 -10.06 11.90 -17.72
C SER A 99 -11.08 10.80 -17.44
N LEU A 100 -10.75 9.88 -16.52
CA LEU A 100 -11.65 8.80 -16.14
C LEU A 100 -12.95 9.33 -15.51
N THR A 101 -12.90 10.32 -14.62
CA THR A 101 -14.11 10.88 -13.99
C THR A 101 -15.05 11.49 -15.04
N PHE A 102 -14.53 12.32 -15.94
CA PHE A 102 -15.34 12.94 -16.99
C PHE A 102 -15.88 11.90 -17.97
N TYR A 103 -15.02 10.99 -18.42
CA TYR A 103 -15.39 9.90 -19.34
C TYR A 103 -16.49 9.01 -18.75
N GLN A 104 -16.35 8.63 -17.47
CA GLN A 104 -17.34 7.82 -16.77
C GLN A 104 -18.68 8.54 -16.61
N THR A 105 -18.65 9.84 -16.33
CA THR A 105 -19.88 10.64 -16.23
C THR A 105 -20.60 10.68 -17.58
N ASP A 106 -19.86 10.81 -18.67
CA ASP A 106 -20.43 10.84 -20.02
C ASP A 106 -20.97 9.47 -20.47
N ILE A 107 -20.34 8.37 -20.04
CA ILE A 107 -20.88 7.01 -20.23
C ILE A 107 -22.16 6.82 -19.41
N ASN A 108 -22.16 7.17 -18.13
CA ASN A 108 -23.30 6.96 -17.24
C ASN A 108 -24.55 7.74 -17.71
N ARG A 109 -24.36 8.86 -18.42
CA ARG A 109 -25.46 9.62 -19.05
C ARG A 109 -26.10 8.88 -20.23
N GLN A 110 -25.33 8.08 -20.95
CA GLN A 110 -25.81 7.35 -22.13
C GLN A 110 -26.34 5.96 -21.75
N MET A 111 -25.75 5.33 -20.75
CA MET A 111 -26.10 4.00 -20.27
C MET A 111 -26.25 4.04 -18.74
N PRO A 112 -27.48 4.10 -18.21
CA PRO A 112 -27.75 4.28 -16.78
C PRO A 112 -27.59 2.97 -15.98
N PHE A 113 -26.50 2.24 -16.22
CA PHE A 113 -26.13 1.01 -15.52
C PHE A 113 -24.72 1.13 -14.90
N PRO A 114 -24.50 2.11 -14.01
CA PRO A 114 -23.18 2.42 -13.47
C PRO A 114 -22.52 1.23 -12.74
N LEU A 115 -23.29 0.40 -12.03
CA LEU A 115 -22.73 -0.76 -11.31
C LEU A 115 -22.33 -1.88 -12.27
N ALA A 116 -23.14 -2.14 -13.31
CA ALA A 116 -22.81 -3.12 -14.34
C ALA A 116 -21.58 -2.69 -15.16
N ILE A 117 -21.51 -1.41 -15.56
CA ILE A 117 -20.36 -0.83 -16.28
C ILE A 117 -19.09 -1.00 -15.46
N VAL A 118 -19.11 -0.63 -14.18
CA VAL A 118 -17.91 -0.73 -13.37
C VAL A 118 -17.55 -2.19 -13.07
N THR A 119 -18.52 -3.08 -12.90
CA THR A 119 -18.26 -4.53 -12.77
C THR A 119 -17.59 -5.09 -14.03
N TYR A 120 -18.01 -4.66 -15.22
CA TYR A 120 -17.32 -4.99 -16.46
C TYR A 120 -15.88 -4.44 -16.47
N HIS A 121 -15.66 -3.19 -16.03
CA HIS A 121 -14.30 -2.63 -15.90
C HIS A 121 -13.43 -3.50 -14.98
N LEU A 122 -13.97 -3.94 -13.84
CA LEU A 122 -13.29 -4.82 -12.89
C LEU A 122 -12.87 -6.15 -13.56
N VAL A 123 -13.75 -6.77 -14.35
CA VAL A 123 -13.42 -7.99 -15.11
C VAL A 123 -12.31 -7.74 -16.12
N VAL A 124 -12.41 -6.69 -16.94
CA VAL A 124 -11.39 -6.35 -17.94
C VAL A 124 -10.05 -6.04 -17.28
N LYS A 125 -10.03 -5.31 -16.16
CA LYS A 125 -8.82 -5.04 -15.36
C LYS A 125 -8.16 -6.33 -14.90
N PHE A 126 -8.94 -7.31 -14.43
CA PHE A 126 -8.42 -8.62 -14.05
C PHE A 126 -7.76 -9.32 -15.24
N LEU A 127 -8.44 -9.34 -16.40
CA LEU A 127 -7.92 -9.95 -17.62
C LEU A 127 -6.63 -9.27 -18.12
N LEU A 128 -6.58 -7.93 -18.10
CA LEU A 128 -5.40 -7.16 -18.47
C LEU A 128 -4.23 -7.41 -17.51
N ALA A 129 -4.48 -7.45 -16.20
CA ALA A 129 -3.48 -7.79 -15.21
C ALA A 129 -2.97 -9.23 -15.40
N ALA A 130 -3.86 -10.20 -15.63
CA ALA A 130 -3.52 -11.58 -15.90
C ALA A 130 -2.67 -11.73 -17.17
N ALA A 131 -3.06 -11.05 -18.24
CA ALA A 131 -2.33 -11.00 -19.50
C ALA A 131 -0.93 -10.40 -19.30
N ALA A 132 -0.81 -9.28 -18.58
CA ALA A 132 0.47 -8.66 -18.28
C ALA A 132 1.39 -9.58 -17.47
N ARG A 133 0.86 -10.32 -16.48
CA ARG A 133 1.62 -11.34 -15.74
C ARG A 133 2.08 -12.49 -16.65
N ARG A 134 1.20 -12.96 -17.53
CA ARG A 134 1.53 -14.03 -18.51
C ARG A 134 2.61 -13.58 -19.48
N ILE A 135 2.50 -12.38 -20.06
CA ILE A 135 3.50 -11.80 -20.97
C ILE A 135 4.84 -11.66 -20.24
N TYR A 136 4.83 -11.16 -19.00
CA TYR A 136 6.05 -11.07 -18.21
C TYR A 136 6.71 -12.43 -17.98
N ARG A 137 5.93 -13.46 -17.62
CA ARG A 137 6.43 -14.83 -17.45
C ARG A 137 7.06 -15.36 -18.74
N MET A 138 6.41 -15.14 -19.88
CA MET A 138 6.93 -15.56 -21.19
C MET A 138 8.23 -14.84 -21.57
N ARG A 139 8.35 -13.54 -21.23
CA ARG A 139 9.51 -12.72 -21.60
C ARG A 139 10.72 -12.91 -20.68
N VAL A 140 10.49 -13.02 -19.37
CA VAL A 140 11.55 -13.01 -18.35
C VAL A 140 11.82 -14.40 -17.77
N GLY A 141 10.97 -15.39 -18.06
CA GLY A 141 11.16 -16.78 -17.61
C GLY A 141 11.01 -17.01 -16.10
N ARG A 142 10.77 -15.96 -15.31
CA ARG A 142 10.59 -16.03 -13.85
C ARG A 142 9.11 -16.02 -13.49
N SER A 143 8.70 -16.95 -12.62
CA SER A 143 7.38 -16.93 -11.98
C SER A 143 7.27 -15.69 -11.09
N ARG A 144 6.12 -15.01 -11.15
CA ARG A 144 5.76 -13.95 -10.21
C ARG A 144 5.33 -14.57 -8.88
N VAL A 145 5.41 -13.78 -7.80
CA VAL A 145 5.02 -14.19 -6.45
C VAL A 145 3.60 -14.78 -6.50
N GLN A 146 3.47 -16.02 -6.06
CA GLN A 146 2.18 -16.67 -5.83
C GLN A 146 1.86 -16.52 -4.35
N LEU A 147 0.82 -15.75 -4.02
CA LEU A 147 0.31 -15.74 -2.66
C LEU A 147 -0.48 -17.03 -2.42
N ASP A 148 -0.26 -17.64 -1.26
CA ASP A 148 -1.14 -18.69 -0.76
C ASP A 148 -2.59 -18.17 -0.68
N TRP A 149 -3.55 -19.01 -1.11
CA TRP A 149 -4.94 -18.62 -1.26
C TRP A 149 -5.59 -18.24 0.07
N ARG A 150 -5.24 -18.92 1.16
CA ARG A 150 -5.76 -18.61 2.50
C ARG A 150 -5.24 -17.28 3.01
N LEU A 151 -3.96 -17.01 2.77
CA LEU A 151 -3.33 -15.73 3.11
C LEU A 151 -3.88 -14.58 2.27
N ALA A 152 -4.07 -14.81 0.96
CA ALA A 152 -4.68 -13.85 0.05
C ALA A 152 -6.12 -13.52 0.46
N LEU A 153 -6.94 -14.52 0.79
CA LEU A 153 -8.31 -14.32 1.28
C LEU A 153 -8.32 -13.52 2.59
N ARG A 154 -7.59 -13.95 3.62
CA ARG A 154 -7.64 -13.32 4.95
C ARG A 154 -7.09 -11.89 4.94
N LYS A 155 -6.08 -11.60 4.12
CA LYS A 155 -5.45 -10.26 4.08
C LYS A 155 -6.02 -9.35 3.01
N MET A 156 -6.32 -9.84 1.80
CA MET A 156 -6.76 -8.98 0.69
C MET A 156 -8.27 -8.79 0.62
N ALA A 157 -9.08 -9.76 1.08
CA ALA A 157 -10.52 -9.67 0.92
C ALA A 157 -11.15 -8.46 1.64
N PRO A 158 -10.78 -8.09 2.89
CA PRO A 158 -11.35 -6.91 3.55
C PRO A 158 -11.11 -5.62 2.76
N THR A 159 -9.88 -5.43 2.26
CA THR A 159 -9.53 -4.29 1.41
C THR A 159 -10.24 -4.36 0.07
N GLY A 160 -10.36 -5.54 -0.53
CA GLY A 160 -11.06 -5.75 -1.80
C GLY A 160 -12.54 -5.43 -1.71
N VAL A 161 -13.23 -5.88 -0.66
CA VAL A 161 -14.64 -5.59 -0.39
C VAL A 161 -14.85 -4.09 -0.17
N ALA A 162 -14.04 -3.46 0.69
CA ALA A 162 -14.09 -2.01 0.89
C ALA A 162 -13.85 -1.25 -0.43
N SER A 163 -12.91 -1.71 -1.26
CA SER A 163 -12.66 -1.11 -2.58
C SER A 163 -13.84 -1.28 -3.54
N ALA A 164 -14.53 -2.42 -3.50
CA ALA A 164 -15.70 -2.67 -4.33
C ALA A 164 -16.85 -1.73 -3.99
N ILE A 165 -17.13 -1.59 -2.69
CA ILE A 165 -18.20 -0.74 -2.17
C ILE A 165 -17.87 0.73 -2.48
N ASP A 166 -16.65 1.18 -2.21
CA ASP A 166 -16.14 2.49 -2.60
C ASP A 166 -16.41 2.76 -4.09
N ILE A 167 -15.87 1.94 -4.99
CA ILE A 167 -15.97 2.18 -6.42
C ILE A 167 -17.40 2.07 -6.93
N GLY A 168 -18.17 1.07 -6.48
CA GLY A 168 -19.56 0.85 -6.89
C GLY A 168 -20.45 2.04 -6.54
N PHE A 169 -20.51 2.42 -5.26
CA PHE A 169 -21.33 3.53 -4.81
C PHE A 169 -20.82 4.89 -5.30
N SER A 170 -19.51 5.05 -5.50
CA SER A 170 -18.97 6.28 -6.13
C SER A 170 -19.48 6.45 -7.56
N ASN A 171 -19.47 5.38 -8.35
CA ASN A 171 -19.96 5.41 -9.74
C ASN A 171 -21.46 5.61 -9.83
N TRP A 172 -22.21 4.98 -8.93
CA TRP A 172 -23.65 5.17 -8.86
C TRP A 172 -24.00 6.59 -8.44
N GLY A 173 -23.31 7.13 -7.42
CA GLY A 173 -23.43 8.53 -7.04
C GLY A 173 -23.07 9.49 -8.17
N LEU A 174 -21.99 9.23 -8.91
CA LEU A 174 -21.56 10.03 -10.06
C LEU A 174 -22.60 10.07 -11.19
N ALA A 175 -23.45 9.06 -11.32
CA ALA A 175 -24.56 9.07 -12.27
C ALA A 175 -25.73 10.01 -11.84
N LEU A 176 -25.79 10.39 -10.56
CA LEU A 176 -26.91 11.09 -9.95
C LEU A 176 -26.62 12.55 -9.58
N VAL A 177 -25.35 12.93 -9.44
CA VAL A 177 -24.94 14.28 -9.04
C VAL A 177 -23.92 14.88 -10.02
N PRO A 178 -23.81 16.22 -10.09
CA PRO A 178 -22.75 16.87 -10.88
C PRO A 178 -21.34 16.54 -10.37
N ILE A 179 -20.35 16.65 -11.26
CA ILE A 179 -18.94 16.33 -10.96
C ILE A 179 -18.41 17.19 -9.81
N SER A 180 -18.83 18.46 -9.71
CA SER A 180 -18.42 19.32 -8.60
C SER A 180 -18.89 18.78 -7.25
N LEU A 181 -20.16 18.36 -7.15
CA LEU A 181 -20.71 17.76 -5.93
C LEU A 181 -20.07 16.40 -5.64
N TYR A 182 -19.87 15.56 -6.66
CA TYR A 182 -19.12 14.32 -6.53
C TYR A 182 -17.73 14.56 -5.93
N THR A 183 -16.96 15.48 -6.50
CA THR A 183 -15.58 15.77 -6.08
C THR A 183 -15.52 16.26 -4.63
N MET A 184 -16.42 17.18 -4.27
CA MET A 184 -16.48 17.75 -2.92
C MET A 184 -16.94 16.73 -1.88
N THR A 185 -17.95 15.93 -2.18
CA THR A 185 -18.38 14.87 -1.26
C THR A 185 -17.34 13.76 -1.18
N LYS A 186 -16.62 13.45 -2.28
CA LYS A 186 -15.60 12.41 -2.29
C LYS A 186 -14.35 12.79 -1.51
N SER A 187 -13.97 14.06 -1.47
CA SER A 187 -12.82 14.54 -0.69
C SER A 187 -12.99 14.35 0.83
N SER A 188 -14.24 14.20 1.31
CA SER A 188 -14.53 13.79 2.70
C SER A 188 -13.96 12.41 3.08
N THR A 189 -13.48 11.63 2.12
CA THR A 189 -12.67 10.43 2.36
C THR A 189 -11.53 10.71 3.34
N ILE A 190 -10.89 11.89 3.26
CA ILE A 190 -9.81 12.29 4.18
C ILE A 190 -10.29 12.29 5.64
N VAL A 191 -11.51 12.79 5.89
CA VAL A 191 -12.12 12.79 7.22
C VAL A 191 -12.35 11.37 7.71
N PHE A 192 -12.86 10.48 6.86
CA PHE A 192 -13.09 9.08 7.24
C PHE A 192 -11.78 8.31 7.47
N ILE A 193 -10.75 8.54 6.66
CA ILE A 193 -9.41 7.98 6.89
C ILE A 193 -8.93 8.35 8.29
N LEU A 194 -9.05 9.62 8.66
CA LEU A 194 -8.61 10.14 9.94
C LEU A 194 -9.42 9.56 11.11
N LEU A 195 -10.74 9.47 10.95
CA LEU A 195 -11.63 8.89 11.93
C LEU A 195 -11.29 7.40 12.18
N PHE A 196 -11.06 6.63 11.12
CA PHE A 196 -10.64 5.23 11.25
C PHE A 196 -9.22 5.08 11.76
N ALA A 197 -8.31 5.98 11.41
CA ALA A 197 -6.95 6.00 11.97
C ALA A 197 -6.99 6.19 13.49
N ILE A 198 -7.85 7.08 14.02
CA ILE A 198 -8.06 7.24 15.46
C ILE A 198 -8.77 6.01 16.04
N ALA A 199 -9.84 5.52 15.40
CA ALA A 199 -10.66 4.42 15.91
C ALA A 199 -9.88 3.10 16.04
N PHE A 200 -8.96 2.84 15.10
CA PHE A 200 -8.07 1.68 15.14
C PHE A 200 -6.76 1.95 15.92
N GLY A 201 -6.58 3.14 16.48
CA GLY A 201 -5.39 3.51 17.25
C GLY A 201 -4.11 3.67 16.41
N LEU A 202 -4.23 3.88 15.08
CA LEU A 202 -3.11 4.17 14.20
C LEU A 202 -2.57 5.60 14.38
N GLU A 203 -3.37 6.52 14.91
CA GLU A 203 -2.99 7.92 15.10
C GLU A 203 -3.41 8.45 16.48
N LYS A 204 -2.57 9.28 17.10
CA LYS A 204 -2.84 9.87 18.43
C LYS A 204 -3.95 10.92 18.30
N LYS A 205 -4.96 10.85 19.18
CA LYS A 205 -6.03 11.85 19.23
C LYS A 205 -5.45 13.24 19.53
N SER A 206 -5.65 14.18 18.62
CA SER A 206 -5.27 15.59 18.77
C SER A 206 -6.47 16.50 18.53
N TRP A 207 -6.57 17.60 19.29
CA TRP A 207 -7.58 18.65 19.09
C TRP A 207 -7.50 19.28 17.70
N TYR A 208 -6.30 19.33 17.13
CA TYR A 208 -6.07 19.82 15.79
C TYR A 208 -6.78 18.96 14.72
N LEU A 209 -6.74 17.64 14.92
CA LEU A 209 -7.37 16.64 14.07
C LEU A 209 -8.91 16.81 14.02
N VAL A 210 -9.50 17.06 15.19
CA VAL A 210 -10.95 17.37 15.32
C VAL A 210 -11.30 18.66 14.60
N SER A 211 -10.45 19.69 14.69
CA SER A 211 -10.65 20.96 13.99
C SER A 211 -10.65 20.80 12.46
N ILE A 212 -9.72 20.01 11.90
CA ILE A 212 -9.71 19.67 10.47
C ILE A 212 -11.03 19.01 10.05
N VAL A 213 -11.46 18.01 10.80
CA VAL A 213 -12.69 17.26 10.51
C VAL A 213 -13.90 18.19 10.53
N GLY A 214 -13.99 19.06 11.55
CA GLY A 214 -15.03 20.08 11.65
C GLY A 214 -15.01 21.06 10.48
N LEU A 215 -13.81 21.50 10.04
CA LEU A 215 -13.65 22.45 8.95
C LEU A 215 -14.08 21.85 7.60
N ILE A 216 -13.61 20.64 7.28
CA ILE A 216 -14.00 19.93 6.06
C ILE A 216 -15.50 19.60 6.07
N GLY A 217 -16.02 19.13 7.21
CA GLY A 217 -17.45 18.81 7.37
C GLY A 217 -18.35 20.05 7.20
N THR A 218 -17.98 21.17 7.83
CA THR A 218 -18.71 22.43 7.70
C THR A 218 -18.66 22.96 6.26
N GLY A 219 -17.48 22.91 5.63
CA GLY A 219 -17.32 23.30 4.22
C GLY A 219 -18.18 22.45 3.28
N LEU A 220 -18.24 21.14 3.51
CA LEU A 220 -19.09 20.22 2.73
C LEU A 220 -20.58 20.52 2.94
N LEU A 221 -21.03 20.70 4.19
CA LEU A 221 -22.42 21.04 4.48
C LEU A 221 -22.82 22.35 3.79
N MET A 222 -21.99 23.38 3.90
CA MET A 222 -22.21 24.67 3.25
C MET A 222 -22.19 24.57 1.73
N PHE A 223 -21.31 23.72 1.17
CA PHE A 223 -21.25 23.45 -0.27
C PHE A 223 -22.54 22.79 -0.78
N THR A 224 -23.11 21.87 -0.01
CA THR A 224 -24.34 21.15 -0.37
C THR A 224 -25.61 21.99 -0.17
N TYR A 225 -25.55 23.01 0.69
CA TYR A 225 -26.71 23.81 1.08
C TYR A 225 -27.25 24.63 -0.10
N LYS A 226 -28.54 24.46 -0.41
CA LYS A 226 -29.22 25.12 -1.55
C LYS A 226 -28.54 24.90 -2.91
N SER A 227 -27.82 23.80 -3.10
CA SER A 227 -27.30 23.44 -4.42
C SER A 227 -28.46 23.10 -5.36
N THR A 228 -28.46 23.69 -6.56
CA THR A 228 -29.58 23.61 -7.53
C THR A 228 -29.79 22.20 -8.08
N ASP A 229 -28.71 21.44 -8.24
CA ASP A 229 -28.71 20.08 -8.79
C ASP A 229 -28.46 19.03 -7.69
N PHE A 230 -28.97 19.29 -6.48
CA PHE A 230 -28.77 18.39 -5.35
C PHE A 230 -29.68 17.17 -5.43
N ASN A 231 -29.07 16.00 -5.67
CA ASN A 231 -29.70 14.71 -5.46
C ASN A 231 -29.22 14.10 -4.13
N ALA A 232 -30.12 14.05 -3.13
CA ALA A 232 -29.80 13.53 -1.80
C ALA A 232 -29.32 12.06 -1.83
N LEU A 233 -29.95 11.23 -2.66
CA LEU A 233 -29.62 9.81 -2.78
C LEU A 233 -28.20 9.64 -3.35
N GLY A 234 -27.87 10.38 -4.41
CA GLY A 234 -26.51 10.40 -4.96
C GLY A 234 -25.47 10.91 -3.97
N PHE A 235 -25.79 11.97 -3.21
CA PHE A 235 -24.93 12.48 -2.15
C PHE A 235 -24.65 11.44 -1.06
N PHE A 236 -25.66 10.72 -0.56
CA PHE A 236 -25.48 9.67 0.44
C PHE A 236 -24.67 8.49 -0.09
N PHE A 237 -24.85 8.10 -1.35
CA PHE A 237 -24.00 7.07 -1.97
C PHE A 237 -22.53 7.48 -2.02
N ILE A 238 -22.24 8.74 -2.34
CA ILE A 238 -20.84 9.22 -2.37
C ILE A 238 -20.29 9.30 -0.94
N LEU A 239 -21.08 9.76 0.05
CA LEU A 239 -20.66 9.74 1.46
C LEU A 239 -20.35 8.31 1.95
N PHE A 240 -21.21 7.35 1.63
CA PHE A 240 -21.00 5.94 1.98
C PHE A 240 -19.77 5.37 1.26
N ALA A 241 -19.56 5.75 -0.01
CA ALA A 241 -18.36 5.39 -0.74
C ALA A 241 -17.09 6.00 -0.13
N SER A 242 -17.15 7.25 0.35
CA SER A 242 -16.04 7.92 1.05
C SER A 242 -15.72 7.26 2.39
N LEU A 243 -16.74 6.82 3.13
CA LEU A 243 -16.57 6.01 4.34
C LEU A 243 -15.83 4.71 4.01
N SER A 244 -16.30 3.99 2.98
CA SER A 244 -15.67 2.74 2.53
C SER A 244 -14.24 2.96 2.00
N SER A 245 -13.98 4.11 1.37
CA SER A 245 -12.63 4.53 0.96
C SER A 245 -11.71 4.68 2.18
N GLY A 246 -12.21 5.26 3.26
CA GLY A 246 -11.49 5.36 4.53
C GLY A 246 -11.07 3.99 5.06
N LEU A 247 -12.01 3.04 5.13
CA LEU A 247 -11.74 1.66 5.53
C LEU A 247 -10.72 0.97 4.62
N ARG A 248 -10.88 1.11 3.29
CA ARG A 248 -9.93 0.60 2.30
C ARG A 248 -8.52 1.10 2.58
N TRP A 249 -8.33 2.39 2.80
CA TRP A 249 -7.02 2.97 3.07
C TRP A 249 -6.44 2.50 4.41
N SER A 250 -7.25 2.39 5.46
CA SER A 250 -6.81 1.83 6.76
C SER A 250 -6.35 0.37 6.62
N PHE A 251 -7.10 -0.47 5.92
CA PHE A 251 -6.72 -1.87 5.67
C PHE A 251 -5.52 -2.00 4.73
N ALA A 252 -5.46 -1.18 3.67
CA ALA A 252 -4.31 -1.14 2.76
C ALA A 252 -3.03 -0.74 3.51
N GLN A 253 -3.11 0.25 4.41
CA GLN A 253 -1.98 0.64 5.25
C GLN A 253 -1.55 -0.51 6.17
N PHE A 254 -2.49 -1.21 6.80
CA PHE A 254 -2.19 -2.38 7.63
C PHE A 254 -1.49 -3.49 6.84
N ILE A 255 -1.95 -3.79 5.62
CA ILE A 255 -1.34 -4.79 4.74
C ILE A 255 0.05 -4.35 4.28
N MET A 256 0.20 -3.10 3.84
CA MET A 256 1.45 -2.60 3.27
C MET A 256 2.55 -2.44 4.34
N GLN A 257 2.18 -2.06 5.58
CA GLN A 257 3.14 -1.86 6.66
C GLN A 257 3.50 -3.16 7.41
N LYS A 258 2.55 -4.09 7.61
CA LYS A 258 2.80 -5.32 8.41
C LYS A 258 3.28 -6.52 7.60
N SER A 259 3.37 -6.42 6.28
CA SER A 259 3.55 -7.62 5.45
C SER A 259 4.85 -7.61 4.65
N LYS A 260 5.73 -8.57 4.95
CA LYS A 260 6.81 -9.02 4.05
C LYS A 260 6.24 -9.74 2.81
N LEU A 261 5.08 -9.34 2.29
CA LEU A 261 4.39 -10.08 1.21
C LEU A 261 5.09 -9.98 -0.16
N GLY A 262 6.20 -9.24 -0.27
CA GLY A 262 6.97 -9.13 -1.51
C GLY A 262 6.18 -8.56 -2.69
N LEU A 263 5.00 -7.98 -2.43
CA LEU A 263 4.06 -7.49 -3.44
C LEU A 263 4.43 -6.07 -3.90
N HIS A 264 5.68 -5.90 -4.34
CA HIS A 264 6.20 -4.61 -4.78
C HIS A 264 5.75 -4.24 -6.20
N ASN A 265 5.06 -5.14 -6.91
CA ASN A 265 4.63 -4.89 -8.27
C ASN A 265 3.15 -4.46 -8.33
N PRO A 266 2.84 -3.26 -8.87
CA PRO A 266 1.48 -2.80 -9.13
C PRO A 266 0.57 -3.82 -9.79
N ILE A 267 1.08 -4.56 -10.78
CA ILE A 267 0.28 -5.53 -11.55
C ILE A 267 -0.13 -6.72 -10.70
N ASP A 268 0.75 -7.18 -9.80
CA ASP A 268 0.44 -8.28 -8.89
C ASP A 268 -0.63 -7.85 -7.89
N MET A 269 -0.57 -6.61 -7.39
CA MET A 269 -1.59 -6.07 -6.47
C MET A 269 -2.97 -5.97 -7.14
N ILE A 270 -3.06 -5.44 -8.36
CA ILE A 270 -4.31 -5.38 -9.12
C ILE A 270 -4.89 -6.78 -9.32
N TYR A 271 -4.07 -7.74 -9.76
CA TYR A 271 -4.51 -9.11 -10.04
C TYR A 271 -5.14 -9.80 -8.81
N TYR A 272 -4.54 -9.63 -7.62
CA TYR A 272 -5.03 -10.29 -6.40
C TYR A 272 -6.23 -9.58 -5.75
N MET A 273 -6.36 -8.27 -5.95
CA MET A 273 -7.49 -7.48 -5.41
C MET A 273 -8.77 -7.65 -6.23
N GLN A 274 -8.64 -7.77 -7.55
CA GLN A 274 -9.75 -7.66 -8.48
C GLN A 274 -10.86 -8.74 -8.30
N PRO A 275 -10.54 -10.02 -8.02
CA PRO A 275 -11.57 -11.05 -7.78
C PRO A 275 -12.47 -10.74 -6.58
N TRP A 276 -11.90 -10.22 -5.49
CA TRP A 276 -12.67 -9.85 -4.29
C TRP A 276 -13.60 -8.67 -4.57
N MET A 277 -13.14 -7.74 -5.41
CA MET A 277 -13.97 -6.60 -5.81
C MET A 277 -15.15 -7.04 -6.67
N ILE A 278 -14.92 -7.94 -7.63
CA ILE A 278 -15.98 -8.50 -8.48
C ILE A 278 -16.98 -9.27 -7.62
N ALA A 279 -16.50 -10.17 -6.76
CA ALA A 279 -17.34 -10.99 -5.90
C ALA A 279 -18.22 -10.15 -4.95
N SER A 280 -17.71 -9.02 -4.47
CA SER A 280 -18.48 -8.10 -3.62
C SER A 280 -19.50 -7.26 -4.39
N LEU A 281 -19.25 -6.93 -5.66
CA LEU A 281 -20.08 -6.00 -6.42
C LEU A 281 -21.17 -6.71 -7.24
N VAL A 282 -20.93 -7.93 -7.71
CA VAL A 282 -21.90 -8.72 -8.49
C VAL A 282 -23.26 -8.88 -7.79
N PRO A 283 -23.34 -9.18 -6.48
CA PRO A 283 -24.64 -9.27 -5.79
C PRO A 283 -25.42 -7.94 -5.83
N LEU A 284 -24.72 -6.80 -5.74
CA LEU A 284 -25.33 -5.48 -5.83
C LEU A 284 -25.85 -5.20 -7.24
N VAL A 285 -25.10 -5.58 -8.28
CA VAL A 285 -25.57 -5.46 -9.68
C VAL A 285 -26.85 -6.27 -9.88
N ILE A 286 -26.86 -7.53 -9.46
CA ILE A 286 -28.03 -8.42 -9.61
C ILE A 286 -29.25 -7.85 -8.88
N GLY A 287 -29.08 -7.38 -7.64
CA GLY A 287 -30.18 -6.88 -6.82
C GLY A 287 -30.74 -5.53 -7.26
N ILE A 288 -29.94 -4.68 -7.92
CA ILE A 288 -30.29 -3.27 -8.19
C ILE A 288 -30.54 -3.03 -9.67
N GLU A 289 -29.60 -3.43 -10.52
CA GLU A 289 -29.63 -3.18 -11.98
C GLU A 289 -30.07 -4.42 -12.77
N GLY A 290 -30.13 -5.60 -12.14
CA GLY A 290 -30.33 -6.89 -12.81
C GLY A 290 -31.60 -6.97 -13.66
N ALA A 291 -32.75 -6.51 -13.15
CA ALA A 291 -34.00 -6.53 -13.91
C ALA A 291 -33.94 -5.65 -15.17
N GLY A 292 -33.33 -4.45 -15.06
CA GLY A 292 -33.12 -3.56 -16.20
C GLY A 292 -32.13 -4.12 -17.20
N LEU A 293 -31.08 -4.79 -16.72
CA LEU A 293 -30.09 -5.43 -17.59
C LEU A 293 -30.68 -6.59 -18.39
N ILE A 294 -31.55 -7.40 -17.78
CA ILE A 294 -32.27 -8.48 -18.48
C ILE A 294 -33.14 -7.91 -19.60
N ALA A 295 -33.91 -6.84 -19.31
CA ALA A 295 -34.74 -6.19 -20.33
C ALA A 295 -33.91 -5.65 -21.52
N VAL A 296 -32.73 -5.08 -21.24
CA VAL A 296 -31.81 -4.62 -22.30
C VAL A 296 -31.22 -5.78 -23.11
N ILE A 297 -30.92 -6.90 -22.46
CA ILE A 297 -30.42 -8.10 -23.15
C ILE A 297 -31.50 -8.71 -24.06
N GLU A 298 -32.76 -8.74 -23.61
CA GLU A 298 -33.89 -9.21 -24.42
C GLU A 298 -34.15 -8.30 -25.63
N ASP A 299 -34.02 -6.99 -25.45
CA ASP A 299 -34.19 -6.00 -26.53
C ASP A 299 -32.95 -5.84 -27.43
N LEU A 300 -31.84 -6.52 -27.10
CA LEU A 300 -30.59 -6.45 -27.86
C LEU A 300 -30.73 -6.98 -29.28
N HIS A 301 -31.68 -7.91 -29.52
CA HIS A 301 -31.98 -8.42 -30.86
C HIS A 301 -32.55 -7.35 -31.79
N ASN A 302 -33.20 -6.33 -31.23
CA ASN A 302 -33.81 -5.24 -31.99
C ASN A 302 -32.81 -4.11 -32.33
N HIS A 303 -31.60 -4.15 -31.77
CA HIS A 303 -30.56 -3.14 -31.97
C HIS A 303 -29.61 -3.49 -33.12
N THR A 304 -29.06 -2.47 -33.78
CA THR A 304 -28.14 -2.68 -34.90
C THR A 304 -26.78 -3.16 -34.37
N SER A 305 -26.15 -4.13 -35.05
CA SER A 305 -24.84 -4.67 -34.64
C SER A 305 -23.75 -3.60 -34.46
N ASN A 306 -23.83 -2.51 -35.22
CA ASN A 306 -22.91 -1.37 -35.12
C ASN A 306 -23.07 -0.60 -33.81
N GLU A 307 -24.30 -0.39 -33.32
CA GLU A 307 -24.58 0.34 -32.08
C GLU A 307 -24.08 -0.44 -30.87
N ILE A 308 -24.32 -1.75 -30.87
CA ILE A 308 -23.86 -2.67 -29.82
C ILE A 308 -22.32 -2.68 -29.77
N THR A 309 -21.68 -2.83 -30.93
CA THR A 309 -20.21 -2.85 -31.03
C THR A 309 -19.61 -1.52 -30.54
N TRP A 310 -20.24 -0.39 -30.89
CA TRP A 310 -19.81 0.92 -30.45
C TRP A 310 -19.98 1.13 -28.94
N ALA A 311 -21.10 0.68 -28.36
CA ALA A 311 -21.32 0.72 -26.91
C ALA A 311 -20.27 -0.11 -26.15
N ILE A 312 -20.02 -1.35 -26.59
CA ILE A 312 -18.99 -2.22 -26.02
C ILE A 312 -17.60 -1.60 -26.15
N ALA A 313 -17.29 -0.99 -27.30
CA ALA A 313 -16.01 -0.31 -27.52
C ALA A 313 -15.83 0.87 -26.55
N ARG A 314 -16.87 1.71 -26.35
CA ARG A 314 -16.84 2.82 -25.39
C ARG A 314 -16.65 2.34 -23.95
N ILE A 315 -17.39 1.32 -23.52
CA ILE A 315 -17.23 0.75 -22.18
C ILE A 315 -15.82 0.15 -22.03
N SER A 316 -15.33 -0.56 -23.04
CA SER A 316 -13.98 -1.18 -23.01
C SER A 316 -12.86 -0.14 -22.99
N ALA A 317 -13.02 0.99 -23.69
CA ALA A 317 -12.09 2.10 -23.60
C ALA A 317 -12.08 2.72 -22.19
N GLY A 318 -13.24 2.82 -21.53
CA GLY A 318 -13.35 3.21 -20.12
C GLY A 318 -12.64 2.23 -19.18
N ALA A 319 -12.79 0.92 -19.43
CA ALA A 319 -12.11 -0.12 -18.68
C ALA A 319 -10.58 -0.03 -18.82
N LEU A 320 -10.08 0.21 -20.04
CA LEU A 320 -8.65 0.42 -20.29
C LEU A 320 -8.13 1.67 -19.55
N LEU A 321 -8.89 2.77 -19.62
CA LEU A 321 -8.55 4.01 -18.92
C LEU A 321 -8.52 3.80 -17.39
N ALA A 322 -9.48 3.05 -16.84
CA ALA A 322 -9.53 2.68 -15.43
C ALA A 322 -8.35 1.80 -15.01
N PHE A 323 -7.96 0.83 -15.85
CA PHE A 323 -6.77 0.00 -15.63
C PHE A 323 -5.50 0.84 -15.60
N LEU A 324 -5.30 1.72 -16.58
CA LEU A 324 -4.13 2.60 -16.65
C LEU A 324 -4.07 3.57 -15.47
N MET A 325 -5.22 4.13 -15.07
CA MET A 325 -5.35 5.02 -13.92
C MET A 325 -4.89 4.30 -12.64
N GLU A 326 -5.46 3.13 -12.34
CA GLU A 326 -5.09 2.36 -11.14
C GLU A 326 -3.64 1.87 -11.19
N PHE A 327 -3.15 1.44 -12.36
CA PHE A 327 -1.74 1.08 -12.53
C PHE A 327 -0.82 2.26 -12.24
N SER A 328 -1.16 3.46 -12.73
CA SER A 328 -0.39 4.68 -12.47
C SER A 328 -0.44 5.10 -10.99
N GLU A 329 -1.59 4.95 -10.32
CA GLU A 329 -1.75 5.21 -8.88
C GLU A 329 -0.80 4.31 -8.07
N PHE A 330 -0.79 3.02 -8.35
CA PHE A 330 0.14 2.09 -7.71
C PHE A 330 1.60 2.34 -8.09
N LEU A 331 1.88 2.78 -9.32
CA LEU A 331 3.24 3.13 -9.72
C LEU A 331 3.75 4.35 -8.94
N VAL A 332 2.91 5.37 -8.74
CA VAL A 332 3.22 6.51 -7.84
C VAL A 332 3.49 5.98 -6.43
N LEU A 333 2.63 5.11 -5.90
CA LEU A 333 2.82 4.52 -4.56
C LEU A 333 4.13 3.74 -4.42
N CYS A 334 4.52 2.95 -5.42
CA CYS A 334 5.74 2.14 -5.36
C CYS A 334 7.02 2.95 -5.60
N LYS A 335 6.95 4.04 -6.36
CA LYS A 335 8.12 4.86 -6.72
C LYS A 335 8.32 6.06 -5.80
N THR A 336 7.28 6.46 -5.09
CA THR A 336 7.26 7.63 -4.21
C THR A 336 6.77 7.26 -2.81
N SER A 337 6.44 8.26 -2.01
CA SER A 337 5.90 8.05 -0.66
C SER A 337 4.37 8.10 -0.65
N SER A 338 3.75 7.52 0.38
CA SER A 338 2.31 7.68 0.63
C SER A 338 1.89 9.15 0.80
N LEU A 339 2.82 10.02 1.23
CA LEU A 339 2.63 11.47 1.30
C LEU A 339 2.50 12.08 -0.09
N THR A 340 3.39 11.72 -1.02
CA THR A 340 3.37 12.19 -2.41
C THR A 340 2.05 11.84 -3.09
N LEU A 341 1.55 10.61 -2.91
CA LEU A 341 0.24 10.22 -3.43
C LEU A 341 -0.88 11.06 -2.80
N SER A 342 -0.84 11.29 -1.49
CA SER A 342 -1.85 12.11 -0.80
C SER A 342 -1.91 13.54 -1.38
N ILE A 343 -0.76 14.16 -1.63
CA ILE A 343 -0.65 15.50 -2.24
C ILE A 343 -1.18 15.49 -3.67
N ALA A 344 -0.76 14.51 -4.48
CA ALA A 344 -1.21 14.39 -5.86
C ALA A 344 -2.74 14.17 -5.95
N GLY A 345 -3.33 13.40 -5.03
CA GLY A 345 -4.77 13.21 -4.92
C GLY A 345 -5.53 14.50 -4.61
N ILE A 346 -5.04 15.29 -3.66
CA ILE A 346 -5.62 16.61 -3.32
C ILE A 346 -5.55 17.55 -4.53
N PHE A 347 -4.38 17.64 -5.17
CA PHE A 347 -4.21 18.47 -6.36
C PHE A 347 -5.16 18.03 -7.48
N LYS A 348 -5.31 16.72 -7.68
CA LYS A 348 -6.26 16.13 -8.61
C LYS A 348 -7.70 16.56 -8.32
N ASP A 349 -8.15 16.51 -7.07
CA ASP A 349 -9.50 16.94 -6.71
C ASP A 349 -9.73 18.44 -7.00
N ILE A 350 -8.74 19.30 -6.73
CA ILE A 350 -8.81 20.74 -7.03
C ILE A 350 -8.92 20.98 -8.55
N CYS A 351 -8.07 20.33 -9.34
CA CYS A 351 -8.11 20.44 -10.80
C CYS A 351 -9.42 19.90 -11.37
N GLN A 352 -9.90 18.75 -10.87
CA GLN A 352 -11.15 18.15 -11.30
C GLN A 352 -12.34 19.08 -11.02
N LEU A 353 -12.37 19.72 -9.86
CA LEU A 353 -13.39 20.69 -9.48
C LEU A 353 -13.35 21.94 -10.37
N ALA A 354 -12.16 22.50 -10.60
CA ALA A 354 -12.00 23.66 -11.48
C ALA A 354 -12.45 23.35 -12.92
N LEU A 355 -12.10 22.17 -13.44
CA LEU A 355 -12.54 21.70 -14.74
C LEU A 355 -14.05 21.43 -14.78
N ALA A 356 -14.64 20.91 -13.70
CA ALA A 356 -16.08 20.67 -13.63
C ALA A 356 -16.85 21.98 -13.73
N VAL A 357 -16.46 23.00 -12.96
CA VAL A 357 -17.10 24.32 -12.99
C VAL A 357 -16.94 25.01 -14.35
N THR A 358 -15.75 24.94 -14.96
CA THR A 358 -15.48 25.63 -16.23
C THR A 358 -16.09 24.92 -17.45
N ILE A 359 -15.99 23.60 -17.52
CA ILE A 359 -16.43 22.81 -18.69
C ILE A 359 -17.91 22.46 -18.60
N ARG A 360 -18.39 22.01 -17.43
CA ARG A 360 -19.79 21.57 -17.24
C ARG A 360 -20.74 22.72 -16.89
N LYS A 361 -20.18 23.91 -16.61
CA LYS A 361 -20.92 25.11 -16.21
C LYS A 361 -21.85 24.86 -15.03
N ASP A 362 -21.40 24.05 -14.07
CA ASP A 362 -22.15 23.75 -12.84
C ASP A 362 -22.53 25.07 -12.15
N HIS A 363 -23.83 25.29 -11.90
CA HIS A 363 -24.33 26.51 -11.29
C HIS A 363 -24.04 26.51 -9.79
N LEU A 364 -22.94 27.16 -9.39
CA LEU A 364 -22.59 27.33 -7.98
C LEU A 364 -23.17 28.63 -7.44
N SER A 365 -23.97 28.50 -6.38
CA SER A 365 -24.40 29.66 -5.61
C SER A 365 -23.22 30.26 -4.81
N VAL A 366 -23.40 31.48 -4.30
CA VAL A 366 -22.38 32.13 -3.45
C VAL A 366 -22.08 31.29 -2.20
N ILE A 367 -23.09 30.66 -1.60
CA ILE A 367 -22.89 29.82 -0.42
C ILE A 367 -22.11 28.54 -0.76
N ASN A 368 -22.34 27.96 -1.95
CA ASN A 368 -21.56 26.83 -2.42
C ASN A 368 -20.09 27.21 -2.60
N TYR A 369 -19.82 28.40 -3.16
CA TYR A 369 -18.46 28.89 -3.35
C TYR A 369 -17.72 29.14 -2.03
N ILE A 370 -18.39 29.70 -1.02
CA ILE A 370 -17.81 29.86 0.31
C ILE A 370 -17.55 28.49 0.95
N GLY A 371 -18.50 27.55 0.84
CA GLY A 371 -18.30 26.18 1.32
C GLY A 371 -17.12 25.48 0.66
N LEU A 372 -16.90 25.74 -0.63
CA LEU A 372 -15.74 25.27 -1.38
C LEU A 372 -14.43 25.78 -0.80
N ILE A 373 -14.32 27.08 -0.54
CA ILE A 373 -13.13 27.69 0.05
C ILE A 373 -12.83 27.09 1.43
N ILE A 374 -13.86 26.96 2.28
CA ILE A 374 -13.71 26.40 3.63
C ILE A 374 -13.24 24.94 3.57
N CYS A 375 -13.82 24.13 2.70
CA CYS A 375 -13.43 22.74 2.50
C CYS A 375 -11.97 22.64 2.02
N LEU A 376 -11.60 23.45 1.03
CA LEU A 376 -10.24 23.50 0.50
C LEU A 376 -9.23 23.92 1.58
N ALA A 377 -9.56 24.92 2.40
CA ALA A 377 -8.74 25.32 3.54
C ALA A 377 -8.53 24.17 4.53
N GLY A 378 -9.58 23.39 4.82
CA GLY A 378 -9.49 22.20 5.66
C GLY A 378 -8.55 21.12 5.10
N ILE A 379 -8.62 20.88 3.79
CA ILE A 379 -7.73 19.93 3.10
C ILE A 379 -6.27 20.41 3.14
N VAL A 380 -6.03 21.70 2.94
CA VAL A 380 -4.68 22.29 3.03
C VAL A 380 -4.14 22.20 4.46
N CYS A 381 -4.95 22.52 5.48
CA CYS A 381 -4.57 22.37 6.88
C CYS A 381 -4.20 20.91 7.21
N HIS A 382 -5.02 19.94 6.76
CA HIS A 382 -4.71 18.51 6.88
C HIS A 382 -3.35 18.17 6.25
N LEU A 383 -3.08 18.67 5.05
CA LEU A 383 -1.82 18.42 4.36
C LEU A 383 -0.62 18.98 5.14
N LEU A 384 -0.71 20.23 5.61
CA LEU A 384 0.36 20.88 6.38
C LEU A 384 0.66 20.11 7.67
N HIS A 385 -0.38 19.63 8.35
CA HIS A 385 -0.21 18.85 9.56
C HIS A 385 0.42 17.49 9.31
N LYS A 386 -0.06 16.76 8.30
CA LYS A 386 0.54 15.48 7.92
C LYS A 386 2.02 15.65 7.54
N TYR A 387 2.35 16.71 6.82
CA TYR A 387 3.74 17.07 6.50
C TYR A 387 4.57 17.36 7.74
N SER A 388 4.05 18.16 8.68
CA SER A 388 4.72 18.48 9.94
C SER A 388 4.99 17.24 10.79
N ASN A 389 3.99 16.37 10.97
CA ASN A 389 4.13 15.15 11.77
C ASN A 389 5.19 14.21 11.18
N MET A 390 5.24 14.07 9.85
CA MET A 390 6.27 13.25 9.19
C MET A 390 7.67 13.84 9.34
N LYS A 391 7.82 15.16 9.23
CA LYS A 391 9.10 15.84 9.43
C LYS A 391 9.60 15.70 10.87
N GLU A 392 8.69 15.76 11.84
CA GLU A 392 9.02 15.56 13.24
C GLU A 392 9.46 14.13 13.53
N MET A 393 8.77 13.12 12.97
CA MET A 393 9.20 11.71 13.06
C MET A 393 10.58 11.49 12.45
N GLN A 394 10.88 12.10 11.29
CA GLN A 394 12.21 12.02 10.67
C GLN A 394 13.29 12.64 11.56
N ARG A 395 13.04 13.83 12.11
CA ARG A 395 13.99 14.49 13.01
C ARG A 395 14.24 13.66 14.29
N GLN A 396 13.20 13.07 14.87
CA GLN A 396 13.35 12.21 16.04
C GLN A 396 14.20 10.97 15.73
N GLN A 397 14.04 10.40 14.54
CA GLN A 397 14.84 9.26 14.09
C GLN A 397 16.31 9.63 13.85
N GLU A 398 16.59 10.81 13.29
CA GLU A 398 17.96 11.32 13.13
C GLU A 398 18.64 11.58 14.48
N LEU A 399 17.93 12.19 15.43
CA LEU A 399 18.45 12.44 16.78
C LEU A 399 18.74 11.13 17.55
N GLN A 400 17.93 10.08 17.36
CA GLN A 400 18.18 8.77 17.95
C GLN A 400 19.46 8.12 17.39
N LEU A 401 19.66 8.19 16.07
CA LEU A 401 20.88 7.67 15.43
C LEU A 401 22.15 8.40 15.88
N ASP A 402 22.09 9.71 16.10
CA ASP A 402 23.22 10.51 16.57
C ASP A 402 23.57 10.16 18.03
N ASN A 403 22.54 10.01 18.88
CA ASN A 403 22.72 9.63 20.29
C ASN A 403 23.26 8.19 20.45
N ASP A 404 22.81 7.25 19.62
CA ASP A 404 23.33 5.88 19.57
C ASP A 404 24.79 5.83 19.06
N GLN A 405 25.19 6.74 18.16
CA GLN A 405 26.58 6.86 17.71
C GLN A 405 27.48 7.46 18.79
N GLU A 406 27.00 8.48 19.52
CA GLU A 406 27.76 9.13 20.59
C GLU A 406 28.00 8.20 21.79
N GLU A 407 27.05 7.32 22.11
CA GLU A 407 27.20 6.30 23.17
C GLU A 407 28.11 5.12 22.77
N SER A 408 28.39 4.95 21.46
CA SER A 408 29.26 3.88 20.92
C SER A 408 30.72 4.27 20.72
N LEU A 409 31.09 5.53 20.97
CA LEU A 409 32.49 5.96 21.00
C LEU A 409 33.12 5.47 22.32
N PRO A 410 34.28 4.77 22.29
CA PRO A 410 34.92 4.34 23.52
C PRO A 410 35.38 5.58 24.28
N GLY A 411 34.68 5.89 25.37
CA GLY A 411 35.12 6.91 26.32
C GLY A 411 36.55 6.62 26.74
N GLU A 412 37.42 7.60 26.54
CA GLU A 412 38.80 7.58 27.00
C GLU A 412 38.78 7.39 28.53
N TYR A 413 39.04 6.16 28.97
CA TYR A 413 39.11 5.81 30.39
C TYR A 413 40.28 6.54 31.04
N LYS A 414 40.00 7.68 31.69
CA LYS A 414 40.90 8.25 32.69
C LYS A 414 40.84 7.41 33.96
N PHE A 415 41.86 6.58 34.14
CA PHE A 415 42.15 5.91 35.40
C PHE A 415 42.49 6.98 36.46
N ASN A 416 41.73 7.03 37.55
CA ASN A 416 42.16 7.74 38.75
C ASN A 416 41.82 6.90 39.98
N GLU A 417 42.84 6.65 40.80
CA GLU A 417 42.78 5.93 42.07
C GLU A 417 41.95 6.70 43.11
N GLY A 418 41.22 5.97 43.97
CA GLY A 418 40.76 6.51 45.26
C GLY A 418 39.38 6.03 45.74
N SER A 419 39.40 5.02 46.62
CA SER A 419 38.55 4.79 47.80
C SER A 419 37.08 5.25 47.89
N ALA A 420 36.23 4.27 48.24
CA ALA A 420 35.12 4.30 49.23
C ALA A 420 33.76 5.00 48.95
N ILE A 421 32.73 4.13 48.85
CA ILE A 421 31.36 4.17 49.42
C ILE A 421 30.38 5.30 48.97
N VAL A 422 29.22 4.86 48.47
CA VAL A 422 27.81 5.21 48.86
C VAL A 422 26.92 5.12 47.61
N GLY A 423 25.89 4.27 47.69
CA GLY A 423 24.91 4.11 46.61
C GLY A 423 23.94 5.29 46.50
N VAL A 424 23.47 5.53 45.28
CA VAL A 424 22.16 6.15 45.03
C VAL A 424 21.51 5.42 43.86
N HIS A 425 20.44 4.71 44.19
CA HIS A 425 19.49 4.15 43.24
C HIS A 425 18.66 5.32 42.69
N VAL A 426 18.92 5.76 41.45
CA VAL A 426 18.00 6.64 40.73
C VAL A 426 17.18 5.78 39.79
N LYS A 427 15.99 5.39 40.27
CA LYS A 427 14.86 5.05 39.40
C LYS A 427 14.48 6.31 38.63
N SER A 428 14.54 6.26 37.30
CA SER A 428 13.73 7.12 36.45
C SER A 428 12.93 6.25 35.50
N HIS A 429 11.67 6.04 35.86
CA HIS A 429 10.65 5.58 34.92
C HIS A 429 10.29 6.77 34.02
N SER A 430 10.42 6.64 32.70
CA SER A 430 9.77 7.53 31.73
C SER A 430 9.50 6.75 30.43
N THR A 431 8.37 6.06 30.45
CA THR A 431 7.46 5.70 29.34
C THR A 431 7.97 5.88 27.89
N LEU A 432 8.55 4.81 27.35
CA LEU A 432 8.71 4.58 25.92
C LEU A 432 7.33 4.26 25.31
N THR A 433 6.73 5.19 24.56
CA THR A 433 5.52 4.88 23.76
C THR A 433 5.93 4.27 22.42
N VAL A 434 6.20 2.97 22.45
CA VAL A 434 6.13 2.09 21.27
C VAL A 434 4.66 2.01 20.83
N PRO A 435 4.32 2.05 19.53
CA PRO A 435 2.96 1.77 19.10
C PRO A 435 2.62 0.31 19.44
N LEU A 436 1.78 0.13 20.45
CA LEU A 436 1.18 -1.13 20.85
C LEU A 436 0.40 -1.74 19.66
N LEU A 437 0.88 -2.86 19.12
CA LEU A 437 0.04 -3.96 18.62
C LEU A 437 0.93 -5.17 18.32
N GLU A 438 1.48 -5.71 19.40
CA GLU A 438 1.98 -7.09 19.48
C GLU A 438 1.30 -7.71 20.71
N GLN A 439 0.08 -8.19 20.49
CA GLN A 439 -0.53 -9.19 21.36
C GLN A 439 -0.60 -10.49 20.57
N THR A 440 0.09 -11.46 21.14
CA THR A 440 0.20 -12.86 20.77
C THR A 440 -1.17 -13.52 20.85
N ASP A 441 -1.69 -14.03 19.73
CA ASP A 441 -2.69 -15.10 19.76
C ASP A 441 -1.91 -16.43 19.79
N SER A 442 -1.87 -17.06 20.96
CA SER A 442 -1.52 -18.47 21.11
C SER A 442 -2.48 -19.08 22.13
N GLU A 443 -3.51 -19.76 21.64
CA GLU A 443 -4.27 -20.72 22.43
C GLU A 443 -3.65 -22.12 22.26
N ASP A 444 -3.50 -22.77 23.43
CA ASP A 444 -3.41 -24.20 23.74
C ASP A 444 -2.15 -25.01 23.36
N GLU A 445 -1.32 -25.31 24.37
CA GLU A 445 -1.31 -26.66 24.98
C GLU A 445 -0.58 -26.68 26.34
N SER A 446 -1.15 -27.47 27.25
CA SER A 446 -0.70 -27.72 28.61
C SER A 446 0.35 -28.85 28.64
N GLY A 447 1.48 -28.64 29.33
CA GLY A 447 2.47 -29.70 29.56
C GLY A 447 3.77 -29.19 30.17
N ALA A 448 3.97 -29.46 31.46
CA ALA A 448 5.18 -29.12 32.20
C ALA A 448 6.40 -29.92 31.70
N SER A 449 7.49 -29.24 31.30
CA SER A 449 8.87 -29.75 31.39
C SER A 449 9.88 -28.68 30.93
N ASN A 450 10.73 -28.24 31.86
CA ASN A 450 12.09 -27.70 31.72
C ASN A 450 12.54 -27.23 30.31
N LYS A 451 12.44 -25.93 30.01
CA LYS A 451 13.08 -25.31 28.83
C LYS A 451 14.12 -24.28 29.29
N GLN A 452 15.39 -24.66 29.19
CA GLN A 452 16.51 -23.71 29.17
C GLN A 452 16.35 -22.80 27.95
N ASN A 453 16.45 -21.49 28.17
CA ASN A 453 16.32 -20.48 27.13
C ASN A 453 17.43 -20.65 26.09
N ALA A 454 17.06 -20.79 24.82
CA ALA A 454 18.00 -20.90 23.69
C ALA A 454 18.93 -19.68 23.58
N SER A 455 18.56 -18.53 24.14
CA SER A 455 19.42 -17.35 24.27
C SER A 455 20.63 -17.59 25.16
N ASP A 456 20.46 -18.36 26.24
CA ASP A 456 21.53 -18.57 27.24
C ASP A 456 22.58 -19.54 26.69
N VAL A 457 22.17 -20.54 25.90
CA VAL A 457 23.08 -21.47 25.23
C VAL A 457 23.88 -20.78 24.12
N ILE A 458 23.24 -19.88 23.35
CA ILE A 458 23.92 -19.11 22.30
C ILE A 458 24.91 -18.11 22.92
N PHE A 459 24.56 -17.49 24.05
CA PHE A 459 25.46 -16.58 24.76
C PHE A 459 26.69 -17.30 25.33
N ASP A 460 26.51 -18.51 25.88
CA ASP A 460 27.61 -19.30 26.44
C ASP A 460 28.54 -19.88 25.36
N VAL A 461 28.00 -20.22 24.18
CA VAL A 461 28.78 -20.65 23.01
C VAL A 461 29.59 -19.49 22.40
N LEU A 462 29.03 -18.28 22.35
CA LEU A 462 29.75 -17.10 21.89
C LEU A 462 30.86 -16.69 22.86
N LYS A 463 30.59 -16.77 24.17
CA LYS A 463 31.57 -16.44 25.23
C LYS A 463 32.77 -17.40 25.26
N ARG A 464 32.59 -18.69 24.95
CA ARG A 464 33.71 -19.65 24.85
C ARG A 464 34.60 -19.43 23.64
N ARG A 465 34.08 -18.84 22.55
CA ARG A 465 34.83 -18.64 21.31
C ARG A 465 35.77 -17.45 21.36
N ASP A 466 35.45 -16.43 22.16
CA ASP A 466 36.29 -15.24 22.33
C ASP A 466 37.42 -15.42 23.36
N MET A 467 37.36 -16.43 24.24
CA MET A 467 38.47 -16.76 25.15
C MET A 467 39.60 -17.59 24.51
N GLN A 468 39.50 -17.95 23.22
CA GLN A 468 40.52 -18.74 22.50
C GLN A 468 41.17 -17.97 21.34
N ARG A 469 41.17 -16.63 21.36
CA ARG A 469 41.96 -15.80 20.45
C ARG A 469 42.93 -14.90 21.18
#